data_AF-A0A323TL63-F1
#
_entry.id   AF-A0A323TL63-F1
#
_cell.length_a   1.000
_cell.length_b   1.000
_cell.length_c   1.000
_cell.angle_alpha   90.00
_cell.angle_beta   90.00
_cell.angle_gamma   90.00
#
_symmetry.space_group_name_H-M   'P 1'
#
loop_
_entity.id
_entity.type
_entity.pdbx_description
1 polymer ?
#
loop_
_entity_poly.entity_id
_entity_poly.type
_entity_poly.pdbx_seq_one_letter_code
_entity_poly.pdbx_strand_id
1 'polypeptide(L)'
;MNKSDFLDELRLEIGLAYDYAKNRDDFVVRVLKTIHAISKKKVTLTIHTYKENQLSLIYALGIKGLTEKQKQFGIGFLFGSQLHAVSYIHKDRAHVLFLPIYEQEELVYVITIRLIDSDYKFTKQDMIFANELVHFIESKRSLF
;
A
#
# COMPACT_ATOMS: atom_id res chain seq x y z
N MET A 1 -17.23 -10.54 9.67
CA MET A 1 -15.80 -10.91 9.77
C MET A 1 -15.19 -10.03 10.83
N ASN A 2 -14.52 -10.62 11.82
CA ASN A 2 -13.78 -9.82 12.79
C ASN A 2 -12.50 -9.28 12.12
N LYS A 3 -11.80 -8.36 12.78
CA LYS A 3 -10.60 -7.74 12.20
C LYS A 3 -9.43 -8.72 12.02
N SER A 4 -9.25 -9.64 12.95
CA SER A 4 -8.17 -10.64 12.86
C SER A 4 -8.36 -11.51 11.64
N ASP A 5 -9.56 -12.08 11.47
CA ASP A 5 -9.91 -12.92 10.32
C ASP A 5 -9.67 -12.18 8.99
N PHE A 6 -10.01 -10.89 8.92
CA PHE A 6 -9.78 -10.06 7.73
C PHE A 6 -8.28 -9.91 7.41
N LEU A 7 -7.46 -9.65 8.42
CA LEU A 7 -6.01 -9.51 8.23
C LEU A 7 -5.37 -10.86 7.87
N ASP A 8 -5.88 -11.97 8.41
CA ASP A 8 -5.39 -13.32 8.09
C ASP A 8 -5.78 -13.76 6.67
N GLU A 9 -7.00 -13.44 6.22
CA GLU A 9 -7.41 -13.63 4.82
C GLU A 9 -6.52 -12.83 3.87
N LEU A 10 -6.24 -11.55 4.20
CA LEU A 10 -5.29 -10.72 3.46
C LEU A 10 -3.90 -11.37 3.37
N ARG A 11 -3.36 -11.87 4.49
CA ARG A 11 -2.05 -12.53 4.52
C ARG A 11 -2.01 -13.74 3.59
N LEU A 12 -3.02 -14.59 3.65
CA LEU A 12 -3.10 -15.80 2.83
C LEU A 12 -3.08 -15.46 1.34
N GLU A 13 -4.00 -14.58 0.93
CA GLU A 13 -4.19 -14.23 -0.48
C GLU A 13 -3.01 -13.41 -1.05
N ILE A 14 -2.37 -12.57 -0.23
CA ILE A 14 -1.14 -11.87 -0.61
C ILE A 14 0.02 -12.86 -0.74
N GLY A 15 0.09 -13.88 0.12
CA GLY A 15 1.08 -14.96 0.02
C GLY A 15 1.04 -15.64 -1.35
N LEU A 16 -0.16 -15.96 -1.83
CA LEU A 16 -0.39 -16.57 -3.14
C LEU A 16 -0.07 -15.64 -4.32
N ALA A 17 -0.12 -14.32 -4.13
CA ALA A 17 0.12 -13.36 -5.21
C ALA A 17 1.54 -13.49 -5.81
N TYR A 18 2.51 -13.93 -5.02
CA TYR A 18 3.88 -14.20 -5.46
C TYR A 18 3.95 -15.37 -6.44
N ASP A 19 3.30 -16.49 -6.12
CA ASP A 19 3.38 -17.73 -6.91
C ASP A 19 2.81 -17.57 -8.33
N TYR A 20 1.90 -16.61 -8.52
CA TYR A 20 1.28 -16.30 -9.81
C TYR A 20 1.87 -15.09 -10.52
N ALA A 21 2.86 -14.42 -9.93
CA ALA A 21 3.46 -13.22 -10.51
C ALA A 21 4.44 -13.58 -11.63
N LYS A 22 4.38 -12.81 -12.73
CA LYS A 22 5.26 -13.02 -13.89
C LYS A 22 6.64 -12.39 -13.72
N ASN A 23 6.73 -11.35 -12.90
CA ASN A 23 7.95 -10.61 -12.59
C ASN A 23 7.71 -9.74 -11.34
N ARG A 24 8.77 -9.08 -10.88
CA ARG A 24 8.77 -8.21 -9.69
C ARG A 24 7.71 -7.10 -9.71
N ASP A 25 7.42 -6.51 -10.86
CA ASP A 25 6.44 -5.41 -10.97
C ASP A 25 5.01 -5.94 -10.99
N ASP A 26 4.76 -7.04 -11.71
CA ASP A 26 3.49 -7.74 -11.71
C ASP A 26 3.13 -8.22 -10.30
N PHE A 27 4.12 -8.69 -9.53
CA PHE A 27 3.93 -9.09 -8.14
C PHE A 27 3.35 -7.95 -7.28
N VAL A 28 3.96 -6.77 -7.27
CA VAL A 28 3.47 -5.65 -6.46
C VAL A 28 2.08 -5.21 -6.91
N VAL A 29 1.83 -5.15 -8.22
CA VAL A 29 0.49 -4.85 -8.75
C VAL A 29 -0.55 -5.87 -8.30
N ARG A 30 -0.20 -7.17 -8.26
CA ARG A 30 -1.08 -8.23 -7.76
C ARG A 30 -1.40 -8.07 -6.29
N VAL A 31 -0.41 -7.75 -5.45
CA VAL A 31 -0.64 -7.46 -4.03
C VAL A 31 -1.70 -6.37 -3.85
N LEU A 32 -1.61 -5.26 -4.60
CA LEU A 32 -2.61 -4.20 -4.54
C LEU A 32 -3.98 -4.66 -5.03
N LYS A 33 -4.04 -5.42 -6.13
CA LYS A 33 -5.31 -5.98 -6.63
C LYS A 33 -5.97 -6.88 -5.58
N THR A 34 -5.20 -7.71 -4.88
CA THR A 34 -5.67 -8.57 -3.80
C THR A 34 -6.25 -7.76 -2.65
N ILE A 35 -5.50 -6.75 -2.15
CA ILE A 35 -5.98 -5.86 -1.08
C ILE A 35 -7.30 -5.18 -1.50
N HIS A 36 -7.38 -4.68 -2.72
CA HIS A 36 -8.57 -4.01 -3.22
C HIS A 36 -9.77 -4.95 -3.39
N ALA A 37 -9.54 -6.21 -3.78
CA ALA A 37 -10.58 -7.20 -3.91
C ALA A 37 -11.18 -7.57 -2.54
N ILE A 38 -10.32 -7.94 -1.58
CA ILE A 38 -10.73 -8.40 -0.24
C ILE A 38 -11.37 -7.26 0.56
N SER A 39 -10.87 -6.03 0.42
CA SER A 39 -11.48 -4.83 1.02
C SER A 39 -12.79 -4.38 0.35
N LYS A 40 -13.35 -5.17 -0.57
CA LYS A 40 -14.60 -4.88 -1.29
C LYS A 40 -14.56 -3.54 -2.02
N LYS A 41 -13.39 -3.17 -2.58
CA LYS A 41 -13.17 -1.94 -3.36
C LYS A 41 -13.40 -0.64 -2.56
N LYS A 42 -13.34 -0.70 -1.23
CA LYS A 42 -13.52 0.46 -0.34
C LYS A 42 -12.24 1.27 -0.12
N VAL A 43 -11.11 0.75 -0.59
CA VAL A 43 -9.80 1.40 -0.43
C VAL A 43 -9.31 1.92 -1.78
N THR A 44 -8.59 3.03 -1.74
CA THR A 44 -7.83 3.52 -2.89
C THR A 44 -6.37 3.14 -2.69
N LEU A 45 -5.75 2.58 -3.73
CA LEU A 45 -4.38 2.10 -3.70
C LEU A 45 -3.59 2.76 -4.82
N THR A 46 -2.36 3.17 -4.55
CA THR A 46 -1.44 3.65 -5.58
C THR A 46 -0.03 3.11 -5.38
N ILE A 47 0.72 3.02 -6.47
CA ILE A 47 2.15 2.77 -6.49
C ILE A 47 2.81 3.96 -7.17
N HIS A 48 3.72 4.61 -6.46
CA HIS A 48 4.63 5.56 -7.04
C HIS A 48 6.00 4.91 -7.15
N THR A 49 6.66 5.03 -8.30
CA THR A 49 8.10 4.74 -8.40
C THR A 49 8.89 5.95 -7.93
N TYR A 50 10.03 5.73 -7.29
CA TYR A 50 10.96 6.77 -6.92
C TYR A 50 12.23 6.67 -7.76
N LYS A 51 12.49 7.69 -8.58
CA LYS A 51 13.69 7.79 -9.43
C LYS A 51 14.13 9.24 -9.49
N GLU A 52 15.44 9.47 -9.45
CA GLU A 52 16.01 10.83 -9.60
C GLU A 52 15.39 11.86 -8.64
N ASN A 53 15.12 11.43 -7.40
CA ASN A 53 14.48 12.26 -6.37
C ASN A 53 13.05 12.72 -6.73
N GLN A 54 12.36 12.01 -7.63
CA GLN A 54 10.99 12.27 -8.05
C GLN A 54 10.09 11.04 -7.89
N LEU A 55 8.86 11.27 -7.42
CA LEU A 55 7.83 10.24 -7.35
C LEU A 55 6.93 10.32 -8.59
N SER A 56 6.83 9.20 -9.31
CA SER A 56 5.96 9.07 -10.48
C SER A 56 4.90 7.99 -10.24
N LEU A 57 3.62 8.32 -10.41
CA LEU A 57 2.52 7.36 -10.30
C LEU A 57 2.60 6.34 -11.45
N ILE A 58 2.76 5.06 -11.12
CA ILE A 58 2.82 3.97 -12.12
C ILE A 58 1.59 3.06 -12.07
N TYR A 59 0.86 3.07 -10.95
CA TYR A 59 -0.35 2.26 -10.80
C TYR A 59 -1.33 2.90 -9.81
N ALA A 60 -2.62 2.81 -10.12
CA ALA A 60 -3.68 3.31 -9.26
C ALA A 60 -4.94 2.43 -9.36
N LEU A 61 -5.62 2.24 -8.22
CA LEU A 61 -6.84 1.45 -8.11
C LEU A 61 -7.79 2.12 -7.11
N GLY A 62 -9.10 2.08 -7.39
CA GLY A 62 -10.12 2.70 -6.52
C GLY A 62 -10.22 4.24 -6.60
N ILE A 63 -9.49 4.90 -7.52
CA ILE A 63 -9.47 6.37 -7.64
C ILE A 63 -10.74 7.00 -8.25
N LYS A 64 -11.59 6.20 -8.89
CA LYS A 64 -12.82 6.69 -9.55
C LYS A 64 -13.83 7.13 -8.47
N GLY A 65 -14.30 8.37 -8.56
CA GLY A 65 -15.25 8.95 -7.60
C GLY A 65 -14.61 9.77 -6.48
N LEU A 66 -13.27 9.81 -6.39
CA LEU A 66 -12.58 10.73 -5.48
C LEU A 66 -12.54 12.15 -6.07
N THR A 67 -12.77 13.13 -5.21
CA THR A 67 -12.50 14.55 -5.49
C THR A 67 -10.99 14.80 -5.62
N GLU A 68 -10.58 15.87 -6.31
CA GLU A 68 -9.16 16.24 -6.40
C GLU A 68 -8.50 16.44 -5.02
N LYS A 69 -9.23 17.00 -4.06
CA LYS A 69 -8.77 17.15 -2.68
C LYS A 69 -8.50 15.78 -2.02
N GLN A 70 -9.36 14.79 -2.23
CA GLN A 70 -9.17 13.43 -1.70
C GLN A 70 -8.02 12.70 -2.42
N LYS A 71 -7.84 12.95 -3.73
CA LYS A 71 -6.69 12.44 -4.49
C LYS A 71 -5.37 13.05 -4.00
N GLN A 72 -5.38 14.30 -3.56
CA GLN A 72 -4.19 14.98 -3.03
C GLN A 72 -3.93 14.73 -1.54
N PHE A 73 -4.87 14.11 -0.82
CA PHE A 73 -4.71 13.88 0.62
C PHE A 73 -3.48 13.01 0.92
N GLY A 74 -2.62 13.52 1.79
CA GLY A 74 -1.37 12.88 2.19
C GLY A 74 -0.22 12.98 1.16
N ILE A 75 -0.46 13.48 -0.06
CA ILE A 75 0.62 13.62 -1.08
C ILE A 75 1.73 14.54 -0.58
N GLY A 76 1.42 15.58 0.18
CA GLY A 76 2.42 16.48 0.78
C GLY A 76 3.38 15.81 1.75
N PHE A 77 3.11 14.58 2.21
CA PHE A 77 4.01 13.79 3.06
C PHE A 77 4.86 12.78 2.27
N LEU A 78 4.70 12.73 0.95
CA LEU A 78 5.54 11.96 0.06
C LEU A 78 6.89 12.67 -0.17
N PHE A 79 7.66 12.90 0.90
CA PHE A 79 9.04 13.34 0.80
C PHE A 79 9.91 12.11 0.54
N GLY A 80 10.11 11.76 -0.73
CA GLY A 80 10.69 10.48 -1.13
C GLY A 80 12.03 10.13 -0.48
N SER A 81 12.90 11.11 -0.20
CA SER A 81 14.20 10.83 0.45
C SER A 81 14.14 10.64 1.97
N GLN A 82 13.01 10.92 2.63
CA GLN A 82 12.87 10.88 4.10
C GLN A 82 11.94 9.75 4.60
N LEU A 83 11.32 9.00 3.69
CA LEU A 83 10.34 7.96 4.00
C LEU A 83 11.01 6.62 4.35
N HIS A 84 11.62 6.53 5.52
CA HIS A 84 12.33 5.32 5.98
C HIS A 84 11.44 4.28 6.68
N ALA A 85 10.16 4.59 6.92
CA ALA A 85 9.27 3.71 7.68
C ALA A 85 7.82 3.82 7.21
N VAL A 86 7.05 2.75 7.49
CA VAL A 86 5.60 2.78 7.32
C VAL A 86 5.02 3.94 8.11
N SER A 87 4.33 4.83 7.41
CA SER A 87 3.80 6.06 7.97
C SER A 87 2.29 6.09 7.87
N TYR A 88 1.63 6.57 8.91
CA TYR A 88 0.17 6.63 9.00
C TYR A 88 -0.29 8.07 9.24
N ILE A 89 -1.18 8.55 8.39
CA ILE A 89 -1.82 9.85 8.48
C ILE A 89 -3.31 9.66 8.64
N HIS A 90 -3.86 10.38 9.62
CA HIS A 90 -5.28 10.36 9.92
C HIS A 90 -5.80 11.79 9.99
N LYS A 91 -6.94 12.02 9.33
CA LYS A 91 -7.74 13.23 9.51
C LYS A 91 -9.21 12.90 9.33
N ASP A 92 -10.01 13.14 10.36
CA ASP A 92 -11.45 12.88 10.37
C ASP A 92 -11.76 11.42 10.00
N ARG A 93 -12.42 11.18 8.86
CA ARG A 93 -12.74 9.84 8.34
C ARG A 93 -11.79 9.38 7.23
N ALA A 94 -10.68 10.09 7.05
CA ALA A 94 -9.66 9.80 6.07
C ALA A 94 -8.41 9.20 6.75
N HIS A 95 -8.00 8.06 6.23
CA HIS A 95 -6.85 7.29 6.69
C HIS A 95 -5.93 7.07 5.49
N VAL A 96 -4.64 7.33 5.67
CA VAL A 96 -3.62 7.07 4.64
C VAL A 96 -2.44 6.37 5.27
N LEU A 97 -2.04 5.25 4.68
CA LEU A 97 -0.79 4.57 4.96
C LEU A 97 0.17 4.75 3.79
N PHE A 98 1.43 5.02 4.12
CA PHE A 98 2.55 5.02 3.18
C PHE A 98 3.47 3.87 3.53
N LEU A 99 3.70 3.01 2.54
CA LEU A 99 4.51 1.81 2.65
C LEU A 99 5.70 1.99 1.69
N PRO A 100 6.83 2.53 2.17
CA PRO A 100 8.04 2.59 1.37
C PRO A 100 8.58 1.18 1.14
N ILE A 101 8.99 0.88 -0.09
CA ILE A 101 9.57 -0.40 -0.50
C ILE A 101 11.00 -0.16 -0.97
N TYR A 102 11.94 -0.77 -0.26
CA TYR A 102 13.36 -0.65 -0.53
C TYR A 102 13.93 -1.89 -1.24
N GLU A 103 14.92 -1.67 -2.11
CA GLU A 103 15.74 -2.71 -2.73
C GLU A 103 17.19 -2.27 -2.59
N GLN A 104 18.03 -3.06 -1.91
CA GLN A 104 19.44 -2.72 -1.67
C GLN A 104 19.65 -1.30 -1.08
N GLU A 105 18.83 -0.94 -0.08
CA GLU A 105 18.84 0.38 0.58
C GLU A 105 18.35 1.56 -0.28
N GLU A 106 17.95 1.33 -1.53
CA GLU A 106 17.33 2.34 -2.39
C GLU A 106 15.81 2.25 -2.34
N LEU A 107 15.14 3.39 -2.15
CA LEU A 107 13.68 3.46 -2.23
C LEU A 107 13.25 3.27 -3.69
N VAL A 108 12.51 2.21 -4.00
CA VAL A 108 12.07 1.91 -5.37
C VAL A 108 10.60 2.27 -5.57
N TYR A 109 9.76 2.00 -4.56
CA TYR A 109 8.35 2.36 -4.59
C TYR A 109 7.85 2.96 -3.29
N VAL A 110 6.79 3.75 -3.42
CA VAL A 110 5.90 4.09 -2.31
C VAL A 110 4.51 3.57 -2.64
N ILE A 111 4.07 2.55 -1.90
CA ILE A 111 2.69 2.08 -1.94
C ILE A 111 1.88 2.96 -1.00
N THR A 112 0.74 3.46 -1.48
CA THR A 112 -0.19 4.23 -0.65
C THR A 112 -1.51 3.50 -0.53
N ILE A 113 -2.00 3.32 0.70
CA ILE A 113 -3.32 2.76 0.99
C ILE A 113 -4.18 3.86 1.60
N ARG A 114 -5.30 4.19 0.98
CA ARG A 114 -6.22 5.22 1.47
C ARG A 114 -7.60 4.64 1.74
N LEU A 115 -8.14 4.96 2.91
CA LEU A 115 -9.54 4.75 3.25
C LEU A 115 -10.15 6.13 3.48
N ILE A 116 -11.03 6.55 2.58
CA ILE A 116 -11.67 7.86 2.64
C ILE A 116 -13.14 7.66 3.04
N ASP A 117 -13.65 8.55 3.89
CA ASP A 117 -15.01 8.50 4.42
C ASP A 117 -15.37 7.15 5.05
N SER A 118 -14.38 6.51 5.67
CA SER A 118 -14.51 5.18 6.25
C SER A 118 -14.99 5.26 7.70
N ASP A 119 -15.70 4.22 8.15
CA ASP A 119 -15.95 3.91 9.55
C ASP A 119 -14.91 2.92 10.12
N TYR A 120 -13.91 2.55 9.30
CA TYR A 120 -12.84 1.64 9.69
C TYR A 120 -12.03 2.21 10.85
N LYS A 121 -11.97 1.45 11.95
CA LYS A 121 -11.13 1.80 13.09
C LYS A 121 -9.73 1.23 12.88
N PHE A 122 -8.80 2.14 12.61
CA PHE A 122 -7.38 1.83 12.53
C PHE A 122 -6.84 1.46 13.93
N THR A 123 -6.06 0.38 14.03
CA THR A 123 -5.50 -0.13 15.30
C THR A 123 -4.04 -0.56 15.11
N LYS A 124 -3.38 -0.89 16.23
CA LYS A 124 -2.00 -1.41 16.21
C LYS A 124 -1.82 -2.63 15.30
N GLN A 125 -2.84 -3.48 15.18
CA GLN A 125 -2.80 -4.65 14.29
C GLN A 125 -2.61 -4.26 12.82
N ASP A 126 -3.16 -3.14 12.38
CA ASP A 126 -2.98 -2.67 10.99
C ASP A 126 -1.54 -2.20 10.74
N MET A 127 -0.93 -1.52 11.72
CA MET A 127 0.48 -1.11 11.61
C MET A 127 1.41 -2.31 11.57
N ILE A 128 1.13 -3.33 12.41
CA ILE A 128 1.90 -4.58 12.38
C ILE A 128 1.76 -5.23 11.01
N PHE A 129 0.53 -5.40 10.52
CA PHE A 129 0.28 -5.95 9.19
C PHE A 129 0.94 -5.13 8.06
N ALA A 130 0.92 -3.80 8.13
CA ALA A 130 1.54 -2.96 7.12
C ALA A 130 3.08 -3.12 7.09
N ASN A 131 3.72 -3.25 8.25
CA ASN A 131 5.16 -3.55 8.32
C ASN A 131 5.47 -4.97 7.81
N GLU A 132 4.67 -5.97 8.20
CA GLU A 132 4.78 -7.34 7.67
C GLU A 132 4.67 -7.35 6.14
N LEU A 133 3.73 -6.57 5.60
CA LEU A 133 3.50 -6.45 4.16
C LEU A 133 4.70 -5.83 3.44
N VAL A 134 5.29 -4.75 3.98
CA VAL A 134 6.53 -4.17 3.42
C VAL A 134 7.63 -5.22 3.38
N HIS A 135 7.94 -5.86 4.51
CA HIS A 135 9.00 -6.87 4.58
C HIS A 135 8.74 -8.07 3.67
N PHE A 136 7.48 -8.51 3.55
CA PHE A 136 7.10 -9.57 2.62
C PHE A 136 7.37 -9.15 1.18
N ILE A 137 6.94 -7.96 0.77
CA ILE A 137 7.17 -7.46 -0.60
C ILE A 137 8.67 -7.37 -0.89
N GLU A 138 9.45 -6.78 0.00
CA GLU A 138 10.91 -6.61 -0.16
C GLU A 138 11.60 -7.97 -0.29
N SER A 139 11.31 -8.89 0.63
CA SER A 139 11.91 -10.24 0.66
C SER A 139 11.57 -11.07 -0.57
N LYS A 140 10.37 -10.91 -1.11
CA LYS A 140 9.93 -11.65 -2.30
C LYS A 140 10.45 -11.02 -3.58
N ARG A 141 10.54 -9.69 -3.65
CA ARG A 141 11.08 -9.00 -4.82
C ARG A 141 12.55 -9.37 -5.08
N SER A 142 13.36 -9.55 -4.04
CA SER A 142 14.76 -9.95 -4.17
C SER A 142 14.99 -11.38 -4.69
N LEU A 143 13.92 -12.18 -4.84
CA LEU A 143 13.99 -13.57 -5.31
C LEU A 143 13.61 -13.74 -6.80
N PHE A 144 13.14 -12.69 -7.46
CA PHE A 144 12.91 -12.68 -8.92
C PHE A 144 14.20 -12.39 -9.68
#